data_AF-A0A8F5ZGA4-F1
#
_entry.id   AF-A0A8F5ZGA4-F1
#
_cell.length_a   1.000
_cell.length_b   1.000
_cell.length_c   1.000
_cell.angle_alpha   90.00
_cell.angle_beta   90.00
_cell.angle_gamma   90.00
#
_symmetry.space_group_name_H-M   'P 1'
#
loop_
_entity.id
_entity.type
_entity.pdbx_description
1 polymer ?
#
loop_
_entity_poly.entity_id
_entity_poly.type
_entity_poly.pdbx_seq_one_letter_code
_entity_poly.pdbx_strand_id
1 'polypeptide(L)'
;MANMSEHMEAFFGVNLEEKYVDTLRELDEYVDDIKDISKTLRELTKKVDDNEIIRTLNENRNVLFDIAQQIRDIKYFHEFYFKEDSGVRHITRERDTYMLLYQIMKWDTIDVRDLLVWLNNLRELCDAIGLRPEDLVNFRRLDTQPIPEDIASYPVLVKDKRGYCLTGEKWNVVMHEDEIRDEMEERFTSEGIEQDKNRVHPGGPENFVRYCEK
;
A
#
# COMPACT_ATOMS: atom_id res chain seq x y z
N MET A 1 -24.52 1.08 23.03
CA MET A 1 -23.16 0.52 23.17
C MET A 1 -22.73 0.23 21.75
N ALA A 2 -21.87 1.07 21.17
CA ALA A 2 -21.36 0.80 19.83
C ALA A 2 -20.58 -0.52 19.86
N ASN A 3 -20.79 -1.33 18.83
CA ASN A 3 -20.30 -2.70 18.79
C ASN A 3 -18.76 -2.66 18.80
N MET A 4 -18.09 -3.52 19.57
CA MET A 4 -16.62 -3.55 19.62
C MET A 4 -16.02 -3.68 18.20
N SER A 5 -16.76 -4.33 17.29
CA SER A 5 -16.45 -4.41 15.85
C SER A 5 -16.46 -3.05 15.15
N GLU A 6 -17.45 -2.18 15.39
CA GLU A 6 -17.52 -0.84 14.77
C GLU A 6 -16.41 0.07 15.29
N HIS A 7 -16.11 0.00 16.59
CA HIS A 7 -15.00 0.74 17.16
C HIS A 7 -13.66 0.25 16.65
N MET A 8 -13.51 -1.07 16.48
CA MET A 8 -12.33 -1.65 15.86
C MET A 8 -12.23 -1.28 14.37
N GLU A 9 -13.31 -1.30 13.60
CA GLU A 9 -13.32 -0.86 12.19
C GLU A 9 -12.98 0.63 12.03
N ALA A 10 -13.52 1.50 12.89
CA ALA A 10 -13.16 2.92 12.91
C ALA A 10 -11.70 3.16 13.36
N PHE A 11 -11.18 2.31 14.23
CA PHE A 11 -9.78 2.33 14.68
C PHE A 11 -8.83 1.74 13.62
N PHE A 12 -9.29 0.75 12.84
CA PHE A 12 -8.53 0.03 11.82
C PHE A 12 -8.56 0.68 10.43
N GLY A 13 -9.46 1.62 10.16
CA GLY A 13 -9.54 2.35 8.89
C GLY A 13 -8.61 3.58 8.81
N VAL A 14 -7.71 3.76 9.78
CA VAL A 14 -6.92 4.99 9.92
C VAL A 14 -5.43 4.67 9.95
N ASN A 15 -4.71 5.13 8.91
CA ASN A 15 -3.25 5.15 8.92
C ASN A 15 -2.78 6.30 9.84
N LEU A 16 -2.43 6.00 11.10
CA LEU A 16 -2.07 7.05 12.05
C LEU A 16 -0.72 7.70 11.75
N GLU A 17 0.20 7.01 11.05
CA GLU A 17 1.45 7.64 10.61
C GLU A 17 1.16 8.72 9.56
N GLU A 18 0.34 8.40 8.56
CA GLU A 18 -0.10 9.35 7.54
C GLU A 18 -0.89 10.51 8.16
N LYS A 19 -1.90 10.22 9.00
CA LYS A 19 -2.65 11.28 9.69
C LYS A 19 -1.79 12.16 10.57
N TYR A 20 -0.78 11.59 11.25
CA TYR A 20 0.15 12.37 12.05
C TYR A 20 0.95 13.34 11.17
N VAL A 21 1.47 12.86 10.02
CA VAL A 21 2.19 13.69 9.05
C VAL A 21 1.27 14.78 8.47
N ASP A 22 0.03 14.44 8.14
CA ASP A 22 -0.94 15.40 7.61
C ASP A 22 -1.31 16.46 8.66
N THR A 23 -1.53 16.08 9.92
CA THR A 23 -1.74 17.04 11.01
C THR A 23 -0.55 17.98 11.16
N LEU A 24 0.69 17.49 11.06
CA LEU A 24 1.87 18.37 11.11
C LEU A 24 1.91 19.37 9.94
N ARG A 25 1.40 19.02 8.76
CA ARG A 25 1.27 19.92 7.61
C ARG A 25 0.15 20.95 7.82
N GLU A 26 -1.00 20.53 8.33
CA GLU A 26 -2.12 21.43 8.66
C GLU A 26 -1.68 22.52 9.65
N LEU A 27 -0.79 22.21 10.61
CA LEU A 27 -0.22 23.21 11.50
C LEU A 27 0.56 24.31 10.77
N ASP A 28 1.27 24.00 9.68
CA ASP A 28 1.95 25.00 8.86
C ASP A 28 0.95 25.90 8.13
N GLU A 29 -0.10 25.30 7.58
CA GLU A 29 -1.18 26.04 6.90
C GLU A 29 -1.84 27.04 7.85
N TYR A 30 -2.18 26.62 9.07
CA TYR A 30 -2.73 27.52 10.09
C TYR A 30 -1.78 28.65 10.46
N VAL A 31 -0.48 28.39 10.53
CA VAL A 31 0.52 29.44 10.78
C VAL A 31 0.54 30.46 9.64
N ASP A 32 0.42 30.02 8.40
CA ASP A 32 0.41 30.90 7.24
C ASP A 32 -0.89 31.70 7.14
N ASP A 33 -2.04 31.09 7.41
CA ASP A 33 -3.33 31.78 7.53
C ASP A 33 -3.28 32.88 8.60
N ILE A 34 -2.70 32.59 9.77
CA ILE A 34 -2.56 33.58 10.84
C ILE A 34 -1.65 34.74 10.41
N LYS A 35 -0.56 34.47 9.68
CA LYS A 35 0.30 35.53 9.11
C LYS A 35 -0.46 36.40 8.14
N ASP A 36 -1.31 35.83 7.30
CA ASP A 36 -2.09 36.57 6.31
C ASP A 36 -3.20 37.41 6.95
N ILE A 37 -3.85 36.90 8.00
CA ILE A 37 -4.74 37.71 8.84
C ILE A 37 -3.97 38.87 9.48
N SER A 38 -2.78 38.63 10.04
CA SER A 38 -1.95 39.68 10.66
C SER A 38 -1.52 40.77 9.65
N LYS A 39 -1.24 40.40 8.39
CA LYS A 39 -1.00 41.36 7.30
C LYS A 39 -2.25 42.17 6.99
N THR A 40 -3.41 41.53 6.93
CA THR A 40 -4.69 42.21 6.66
C THR A 40 -5.02 43.23 7.74
N LEU A 41 -4.84 42.86 9.01
CA LEU A 41 -5.00 43.80 10.14
C LEU A 41 -4.03 44.98 10.03
N ARG A 42 -2.78 44.75 9.61
CA ARG A 42 -1.81 45.83 9.37
C ARG A 42 -2.28 46.79 8.29
N GLU A 43 -2.82 46.31 7.18
CA GLU A 43 -3.35 47.18 6.14
C GLU A 43 -4.59 47.96 6.59
N LEU A 44 -5.43 47.37 7.45
CA LEU A 44 -6.56 48.08 8.06
C LEU A 44 -6.11 49.23 8.96
N THR A 45 -5.03 49.08 9.73
CA THR A 45 -4.51 50.19 10.56
C THR A 45 -4.13 51.44 9.76
N LYS A 46 -3.83 51.30 8.46
CA LYS A 46 -3.50 52.43 7.58
C LYS A 46 -4.73 53.14 7.02
N LYS A 47 -5.92 52.53 7.13
CA LYS A 47 -7.18 53.00 6.54
C LYS A 47 -8.15 53.59 7.56
N VAL A 48 -7.80 53.52 8.84
CA VAL A 48 -8.62 53.98 9.96
C VAL A 48 -7.89 55.15 10.63
N ASP A 49 -8.62 56.20 11.02
CA ASP A 49 -8.07 57.41 11.67
C ASP A 49 -8.38 57.46 13.18
N ASP A 50 -9.02 56.42 13.70
CA ASP A 50 -9.33 56.26 15.12
C ASP A 50 -8.18 55.56 15.84
N ASN A 51 -7.52 56.31 16.75
CA ASN A 51 -6.37 55.83 17.52
C ASN A 51 -6.70 54.65 18.44
N GLU A 52 -7.91 54.56 18.97
CA GLU A 52 -8.33 53.46 19.85
C GLU A 52 -8.52 52.17 19.04
N ILE A 53 -9.09 52.29 17.84
CA ILE A 53 -9.21 51.18 16.89
C ILE A 53 -7.82 50.72 16.43
N ILE A 54 -6.92 51.65 16.09
CA ILE A 54 -5.54 51.31 15.69
C ILE A 54 -4.82 50.55 16.82
N ARG A 55 -4.99 50.99 18.08
CA ARG A 55 -4.39 50.30 19.24
C ARG A 55 -4.91 48.87 19.33
N THR A 56 -6.22 48.69 19.29
CA THR A 56 -6.88 47.37 19.36
C THR A 56 -6.43 46.44 18.23
N LEU A 57 -6.32 46.96 17.00
CA LEU A 57 -5.82 46.19 15.85
C LEU A 57 -4.37 45.73 16.06
N ASN A 58 -3.51 46.56 16.65
CA ASN A 58 -2.14 46.17 16.95
C ASN A 58 -2.04 45.15 18.10
N GLU A 59 -2.86 45.28 19.14
CA GLU A 59 -2.96 44.29 20.21
C GLU A 59 -3.37 42.92 19.66
N ASN A 60 -4.39 42.86 18.81
CA ASN A 60 -4.82 41.63 18.14
C ASN A 60 -3.70 41.03 17.27
N ARG A 61 -2.93 41.87 16.56
CA ARG A 61 -1.78 41.39 15.77
C ARG A 61 -0.72 40.74 16.65
N ASN A 62 -0.43 41.31 17.83
CA ASN A 62 0.53 40.70 18.76
C ASN A 62 0.05 39.34 19.24
N VAL A 63 -1.22 39.21 19.61
CA VAL A 63 -1.83 37.93 20.00
C VAL A 63 -1.73 36.90 18.87
N LEU A 64 -2.01 37.30 17.62
CA LEU A 64 -1.86 36.41 16.46
C LEU A 64 -0.41 35.95 16.26
N PHE A 65 0.58 36.84 16.46
CA PHE A 65 1.99 36.44 16.40
C PHE A 65 2.36 35.44 17.49
N ASP A 66 1.87 35.64 18.71
CA ASP A 66 2.11 34.72 19.82
C ASP A 66 1.51 33.34 19.54
N ILE A 67 0.27 33.28 19.03
CA ILE A 67 -0.38 32.01 18.63
C ILE A 67 0.41 31.33 17.52
N ALA A 68 0.81 32.06 16.47
CA ALA A 68 1.61 31.50 15.37
C ALA A 68 2.99 31.00 15.83
N GLN A 69 3.56 31.58 16.89
CA GLN A 69 4.78 31.08 17.51
C GLN A 69 4.51 29.82 18.33
N GLN A 70 3.46 29.79 19.15
CA GLN A 70 3.08 28.61 19.92
C GLN A 70 2.79 27.39 19.03
N ILE A 71 2.09 27.57 17.90
CA ILE A 71 1.85 26.48 16.95
C ILE A 71 3.17 25.95 16.38
N ARG A 72 4.09 26.84 16.01
CA ARG A 72 5.43 26.44 15.54
C ARG A 72 6.20 25.70 16.62
N ASP A 73 6.14 26.15 17.87
CA ASP A 73 6.83 25.51 18.99
C ASP A 73 6.26 24.11 19.28
N ILE A 74 4.93 23.95 19.23
CA ILE A 74 4.27 22.63 19.33
C ILE A 74 4.74 21.72 18.20
N LYS A 75 4.74 22.21 16.96
CA LYS A 75 5.23 21.45 15.82
C LYS A 75 6.68 21.04 16.00
N TYR A 76 7.57 21.96 16.36
CA TYR A 76 8.98 21.66 16.61
C TYR A 76 9.18 20.69 17.76
N PHE A 77 8.39 20.79 18.83
CA PHE A 77 8.41 19.82 19.92
C PHE A 77 8.07 18.42 19.38
N HIS A 78 6.99 18.30 18.62
CA HIS A 78 6.60 17.02 18.02
C HIS A 78 7.66 16.51 17.05
N GLU A 79 8.15 17.33 16.14
CA GLU A 79 9.24 16.93 15.26
C GLU A 79 10.46 16.51 16.10
N PHE A 80 10.93 17.29 17.06
CA PHE A 80 12.11 16.95 17.85
C PHE A 80 11.99 15.58 18.56
N TYR A 81 10.86 15.32 19.24
CA TYR A 81 10.69 14.09 20.01
C TYR A 81 10.32 12.88 19.15
N PHE A 82 9.64 13.06 18.02
CA PHE A 82 9.16 11.95 17.18
C PHE A 82 9.93 11.79 15.84
N LYS A 83 10.89 12.67 15.54
CA LYS A 83 11.72 12.62 14.32
C LYS A 83 12.78 11.50 14.36
N GLU A 84 13.21 11.08 15.55
CA GLU A 84 14.22 10.03 15.71
C GLU A 84 13.80 8.85 16.59
N ASP A 85 12.67 8.94 17.31
CA ASP A 85 12.28 7.84 18.18
C ASP A 85 11.66 6.70 17.36
N SER A 86 12.54 5.77 16.99
CA SER A 86 12.18 4.50 16.37
C SER A 86 11.08 3.81 17.16
N GLY A 87 10.99 3.99 18.48
CA GLY A 87 9.99 3.34 19.32
C GLY A 87 8.54 3.70 18.97
N VAL A 88 8.22 4.99 18.80
CA VAL A 88 6.83 5.42 18.56
C VAL A 88 6.38 5.10 17.14
N ARG A 89 7.26 5.27 16.14
CA ARG A 89 6.98 4.83 14.77
C ARG A 89 6.87 3.32 14.67
N HIS A 90 7.74 2.59 15.37
CA HIS A 90 7.68 1.13 15.43
C HIS A 90 6.37 0.65 16.05
N ILE A 91 5.94 1.20 17.19
CA ILE A 91 4.65 0.86 17.82
C ILE A 91 3.48 1.20 16.89
N THR A 92 3.54 2.33 16.19
CA THR A 92 2.48 2.74 15.24
C THR A 92 2.42 1.79 14.05
N ARG A 93 3.58 1.42 13.47
CA ARG A 93 3.68 0.49 12.34
C ARG A 93 3.36 -0.95 12.73
N GLU A 94 3.75 -1.41 13.92
CA GLU A 94 3.34 -2.70 14.47
C GLU A 94 1.83 -2.76 14.62
N ARG A 95 1.22 -1.72 15.19
CA ARG A 95 -0.24 -1.62 15.24
C ARG A 95 -0.82 -1.71 13.84
N ASP A 96 -0.41 -0.85 12.91
CA ASP A 96 -0.89 -0.81 11.51
C ASP A 96 -0.76 -2.17 10.81
N THR A 97 0.36 -2.86 11.06
CA THR A 97 0.59 -4.23 10.59
C THR A 97 -0.49 -5.18 11.14
N TYR A 98 -0.75 -5.17 12.46
CA TYR A 98 -1.82 -6.00 13.04
C TYR A 98 -3.22 -5.64 12.54
N MET A 99 -3.51 -4.36 12.26
CA MET A 99 -4.80 -3.93 11.69
C MET A 99 -4.99 -4.52 10.29
N LEU A 100 -3.96 -4.40 9.46
CA LEU A 100 -3.99 -4.86 8.09
C LEU A 100 -4.05 -6.39 8.01
N LEU A 101 -3.33 -7.08 8.90
CA LEU A 101 -3.46 -8.54 9.07
C LEU A 101 -4.90 -8.94 9.40
N TYR A 102 -5.56 -8.24 10.32
CA TYR A 102 -6.95 -8.52 10.66
C TYR A 102 -7.90 -8.32 9.47
N GLN A 103 -7.70 -7.26 8.69
CA GLN A 103 -8.48 -6.98 7.49
C GLN A 103 -8.29 -8.06 6.41
N ILE A 104 -7.04 -8.46 6.15
CA ILE A 104 -6.69 -9.55 5.23
C ILE A 104 -7.37 -10.86 5.66
N MET A 105 -7.31 -11.19 6.95
CA MET A 105 -7.94 -12.40 7.49
C MET A 105 -9.47 -12.37 7.47
N LYS A 106 -10.08 -11.20 7.29
CA LYS A 106 -11.54 -11.00 7.17
C LYS A 106 -12.02 -10.77 5.75
N TRP A 107 -11.13 -10.86 4.75
CA TRP A 107 -11.50 -10.70 3.35
C TRP A 107 -12.64 -11.67 2.97
N ASP A 108 -13.67 -11.14 2.30
CA ASP A 108 -14.96 -11.81 2.11
C ASP A 108 -15.14 -12.45 0.72
N THR A 109 -14.04 -12.61 0.00
CA THR A 109 -13.95 -13.19 -1.36
C THR A 109 -14.72 -12.42 -2.44
N ILE A 110 -15.09 -11.15 -2.22
CA ILE A 110 -15.83 -10.37 -3.22
C ILE A 110 -14.94 -9.95 -4.39
N ASP A 111 -13.81 -9.28 -4.12
CA ASP A 111 -12.88 -8.81 -5.14
C ASP A 111 -11.43 -9.03 -4.67
N VAL A 112 -10.68 -9.76 -5.48
CA VAL A 112 -9.29 -10.10 -5.16
C VAL A 112 -8.33 -8.90 -5.30
N ARG A 113 -8.74 -7.84 -6.01
CA ARG A 113 -7.92 -6.63 -6.17
C ARG A 113 -7.76 -5.88 -4.85
N ASP A 114 -8.80 -5.87 -4.02
CA ASP A 114 -8.75 -5.27 -2.68
C ASP A 114 -7.72 -6.00 -1.82
N LEU A 115 -7.75 -7.34 -1.86
CA LEU A 115 -6.77 -8.17 -1.18
C LEU A 115 -5.33 -7.92 -1.69
N LEU A 116 -5.13 -7.77 -3.00
CA LEU A 116 -3.83 -7.42 -3.56
C LEU A 116 -3.31 -6.08 -3.00
N VAL A 117 -4.16 -5.05 -2.96
CA VAL A 117 -3.80 -3.74 -2.40
C VAL A 117 -3.38 -3.90 -0.93
N TRP A 118 -4.14 -4.64 -0.13
CA TRP A 118 -3.81 -4.86 1.29
C TRP A 118 -2.52 -5.65 1.47
N LEU A 119 -2.26 -6.66 0.64
CA LEU A 119 -1.01 -7.42 0.70
C LEU A 119 0.22 -6.58 0.32
N ASN A 120 0.07 -5.65 -0.63
CA ASN A 120 1.15 -4.72 -0.97
C ASN A 120 1.40 -3.72 0.15
N ASN A 121 0.36 -3.14 0.75
CA ASN A 121 0.51 -2.26 1.91
C ASN A 121 1.17 -3.00 3.09
N LEU A 122 0.86 -4.29 3.28
CA LEU A 122 1.47 -5.10 4.33
C LEU A 122 2.97 -5.30 4.08
N ARG A 123 3.38 -5.51 2.83
CA ARG A 123 4.80 -5.61 2.45
C ARG A 123 5.54 -4.34 2.77
N GLU A 124 4.99 -3.19 2.39
CA GLU A 124 5.60 -1.89 2.67
C GLU A 124 5.78 -1.64 4.18
N LEU A 125 4.77 -1.97 4.98
CA LEU A 125 4.84 -1.89 6.44
C LEU A 125 5.89 -2.84 7.02
N CYS A 126 5.90 -4.10 6.56
CA CYS A 126 6.85 -5.11 6.99
C CYS A 126 8.31 -4.73 6.66
N ASP A 127 8.55 -4.21 5.45
CA ASP A 127 9.86 -3.72 5.02
C ASP A 127 10.36 -2.58 5.91
N ALA A 128 9.44 -1.70 6.35
CA ALA A 128 9.75 -0.58 7.22
C ALA A 128 10.07 -0.98 8.68
N ILE A 129 9.71 -2.19 9.11
CA ILE A 129 9.95 -2.72 10.47
C ILE A 129 10.86 -3.96 10.49
N GLY A 130 11.38 -4.38 9.33
CA GLY A 130 12.29 -5.52 9.22
C GLY A 130 11.63 -6.89 9.42
N LEU A 131 10.32 -7.00 9.15
CA LEU A 131 9.58 -8.26 9.18
C LEU A 131 9.29 -8.77 7.76
N ARG A 132 8.87 -10.03 7.65
CA ARG A 132 8.39 -10.60 6.39
C ARG A 132 6.89 -10.89 6.49
N PRO A 133 6.06 -10.49 5.51
CA PRO A 133 4.62 -10.76 5.52
C PRO A 133 4.27 -12.26 5.63
N GLU A 134 5.12 -13.13 5.08
CA GLU A 134 4.95 -14.59 5.12
C GLU A 134 5.08 -15.19 6.53
N ASP A 135 5.76 -14.48 7.44
CA ASP A 135 5.83 -14.88 8.84
C ASP A 135 4.58 -14.45 9.63
N LEU A 136 3.78 -13.53 9.08
CA LEU A 136 2.64 -12.91 9.74
C LEU A 136 1.28 -13.41 9.24
N VAL A 137 1.16 -13.68 7.94
CA VAL A 137 -0.08 -14.17 7.32
C VAL A 137 0.02 -15.67 7.09
N ASN A 138 -0.92 -16.42 7.68
CA ASN A 138 -1.13 -17.80 7.27
C ASN A 138 -2.03 -17.84 6.03
N PHE A 139 -1.40 -17.72 4.86
CA PHE A 139 -2.05 -17.70 3.55
C PHE A 139 -2.98 -18.90 3.29
N ARG A 140 -2.77 -20.04 3.96
CA ARG A 140 -3.65 -21.22 3.85
C ARG A 140 -5.01 -21.05 4.53
N ARG A 141 -5.17 -20.02 5.36
CA ARG A 141 -6.41 -19.74 6.11
C ARG A 141 -7.24 -18.63 5.49
N LEU A 142 -6.81 -18.06 4.37
CA LEU A 142 -7.61 -17.10 3.64
C LEU A 142 -8.83 -17.80 3.06
N ASP A 143 -10.00 -17.18 3.22
CA ASP A 143 -11.19 -17.63 2.54
C ASP A 143 -10.96 -17.53 1.02
N THR A 144 -11.47 -18.51 0.28
CA THR A 144 -11.35 -18.56 -1.18
C THR A 144 -12.52 -19.31 -1.77
N GLN A 145 -12.94 -18.92 -2.96
CA GLN A 145 -13.82 -19.77 -3.76
C GLN A 145 -13.07 -21.04 -4.19
N PRO A 146 -13.80 -22.14 -4.48
CA PRO A 146 -13.20 -23.36 -5.00
C PRO A 146 -12.39 -23.08 -6.26
N ILE A 147 -11.12 -23.47 -6.25
CA ILE A 147 -10.22 -23.38 -7.40
C ILE A 147 -10.52 -24.59 -8.31
N PRO A 148 -10.87 -24.37 -9.58
CA PRO A 148 -11.11 -25.45 -10.54
C PRO A 148 -9.89 -26.37 -10.73
N GLU A 149 -10.12 -27.68 -10.88
CA GLU A 149 -9.05 -28.69 -10.97
C GLU A 149 -8.13 -28.50 -12.19
N ASP A 150 -8.68 -28.00 -13.29
CA ASP A 150 -7.98 -27.73 -14.55
C ASP A 150 -6.91 -26.63 -14.40
N ILE A 151 -7.09 -25.68 -13.47
CA ILE A 151 -6.10 -24.64 -13.17
C ILE A 151 -5.35 -24.87 -11.85
N ALA A 152 -5.61 -25.98 -11.15
CA ALA A 152 -5.04 -26.23 -9.81
C ALA A 152 -3.52 -26.41 -9.81
N SER A 153 -2.91 -26.68 -10.96
CA SER A 153 -1.44 -26.75 -11.12
C SER A 153 -0.78 -25.37 -11.32
N TYR A 154 -1.58 -24.34 -11.61
CA TYR A 154 -1.10 -22.96 -11.68
C TYR A 154 -0.93 -22.39 -10.25
N PRO A 155 0.04 -21.49 -9.99
CA PRO A 155 0.30 -20.94 -8.65
C PRO A 155 -0.78 -19.93 -8.20
N VAL A 156 -2.01 -20.41 -8.01
CA VAL A 156 -3.15 -19.63 -7.51
C VAL A 156 -3.17 -19.69 -5.98
N LEU A 157 -3.19 -18.52 -5.35
CA LEU A 157 -3.32 -18.41 -3.90
C LEU A 157 -4.79 -18.42 -3.45
N VAL A 158 -5.61 -17.56 -4.05
CA VAL A 158 -7.05 -17.45 -3.78
C VAL A 158 -7.81 -17.09 -5.05
N LYS A 159 -9.12 -17.35 -5.03
CA LYS A 159 -10.08 -17.00 -6.07
C LYS A 159 -11.27 -16.27 -5.47
N ASP A 160 -11.71 -15.20 -6.12
CA ASP A 160 -12.90 -14.44 -5.74
C ASP A 160 -14.19 -14.97 -6.39
N LYS A 161 -15.33 -14.40 -5.98
CA LYS A 161 -16.67 -14.74 -6.50
C LYS A 161 -16.87 -14.39 -7.96
N ARG A 162 -15.99 -13.56 -8.55
CA ARG A 162 -16.07 -13.07 -9.93
C ARG A 162 -15.19 -13.87 -10.88
N GLY A 163 -14.47 -14.88 -10.39
CA GLY A 163 -13.58 -15.71 -11.20
C GLY A 163 -12.14 -15.18 -11.31
N TYR A 164 -11.81 -14.10 -10.60
CA TYR A 164 -10.43 -13.59 -10.57
C TYR A 164 -9.62 -14.27 -9.47
N CYS A 165 -8.37 -14.54 -9.80
CA CYS A 165 -7.41 -15.26 -8.99
C CYS A 165 -6.23 -14.36 -8.64
N LEU A 166 -5.72 -14.48 -7.42
CA LEU A 166 -4.43 -13.92 -7.02
C LEU A 166 -3.33 -14.94 -7.31
N THR A 167 -2.37 -14.58 -8.14
CA THR A 167 -1.35 -15.50 -8.66
C THR A 167 0.02 -14.84 -8.86
N GLY A 168 0.96 -15.58 -9.45
CA GLY A 168 2.38 -15.26 -9.56
C GLY A 168 3.20 -15.77 -8.37
N GLU A 169 4.53 -15.81 -8.53
CA GLU A 169 5.45 -16.32 -7.50
C GLU A 169 5.35 -15.60 -6.16
N LYS A 170 4.91 -14.34 -6.18
CA LYS A 170 4.69 -13.50 -5.00
C LYS A 170 3.23 -13.10 -4.85
N TRP A 171 2.28 -13.77 -5.50
CA TRP A 171 0.84 -13.46 -5.38
C TRP A 171 0.54 -11.97 -5.61
N ASN A 172 1.17 -11.40 -6.64
CA ASN A 172 1.11 -9.97 -6.98
C ASN A 172 0.43 -9.71 -8.33
N VAL A 173 -0.10 -10.75 -8.95
CA VAL A 173 -0.76 -10.71 -10.25
C VAL A 173 -2.22 -11.11 -10.06
N VAL A 174 -3.13 -10.35 -10.69
CA VAL A 174 -4.55 -10.69 -10.74
C VAL A 174 -4.86 -11.14 -12.17
N MET A 175 -5.42 -12.34 -12.30
CA MET A 175 -5.83 -12.92 -13.58
C MET A 175 -7.20 -13.56 -13.44
N HIS A 176 -8.01 -13.49 -14.49
CA HIS A 176 -9.23 -14.28 -14.57
C HIS A 176 -8.88 -15.77 -14.77
N GLU A 177 -9.74 -16.68 -14.30
CA GLU A 177 -9.52 -18.13 -14.46
C GLU A 177 -9.40 -18.55 -15.94
N ASP A 178 -10.12 -17.90 -16.85
CA ASP A 178 -10.00 -18.15 -18.29
C ASP A 178 -8.64 -17.71 -18.84
N GLU A 179 -8.11 -16.57 -18.39
CA GLU A 179 -6.77 -16.11 -18.79
C GLU A 179 -5.68 -17.06 -18.29
N ILE A 180 -5.88 -17.67 -17.12
CA ILE A 180 -4.99 -18.70 -16.60
C ILE A 180 -5.04 -19.96 -17.47
N ARG A 181 -6.23 -20.39 -17.92
CA ARG A 181 -6.36 -21.54 -18.84
C ARG A 181 -5.62 -21.28 -20.14
N ASP A 182 -5.82 -20.11 -20.73
CA ASP A 182 -5.15 -19.71 -21.97
C ASP A 182 -3.63 -19.73 -21.80
N GLU A 183 -3.10 -19.15 -20.71
CA GLU A 183 -1.66 -19.14 -20.45
C GLU A 183 -1.09 -20.55 -20.21
N MET A 184 -1.84 -21.42 -19.52
CA MET A 184 -1.45 -22.81 -19.35
C MET A 184 -1.38 -23.54 -20.70
N GLU A 185 -2.39 -23.39 -21.56
CA GLU A 185 -2.40 -23.97 -22.90
C GLU A 185 -1.25 -23.47 -23.77
N GLU A 186 -0.94 -22.18 -23.71
CA GLU A 186 0.21 -21.58 -24.42
C GLU A 186 1.55 -22.12 -23.91
N ARG A 187 1.72 -22.27 -22.59
CA ARG A 187 2.93 -22.87 -21.99
C ARG A 187 3.08 -24.33 -22.40
N PHE A 188 2.01 -25.13 -22.33
CA PHE A 188 2.02 -26.52 -22.78
C PHE A 188 2.35 -26.65 -24.28
N THR A 189 1.82 -25.76 -25.11
CA THR A 189 2.07 -25.76 -26.56
C THR A 189 3.52 -25.34 -26.87
N SER A 190 4.04 -24.36 -26.15
CA SER A 190 5.42 -23.85 -26.33
C SER A 190 6.47 -24.86 -25.86
N GLU A 191 6.26 -25.49 -24.70
CA GLU A 191 7.12 -26.56 -24.18
C GLU A 191 7.06 -27.81 -25.05
N GLY A 192 5.89 -28.14 -25.62
CA GLY A 192 5.73 -29.22 -26.60
C GLY A 192 6.54 -28.98 -27.89
N ILE A 193 6.56 -27.75 -28.40
CA ILE A 193 7.34 -27.37 -29.58
C ILE A 193 8.86 -27.38 -29.28
N GLU A 194 9.28 -27.01 -28.07
CA GLU A 194 10.68 -27.00 -27.68
C GLU A 194 11.24 -28.43 -27.43
N GLN A 195 10.41 -29.33 -26.90
CA GLN A 195 10.75 -30.76 -26.79
C GLN A 195 10.83 -31.45 -28.17
N ASP A 196 9.99 -31.07 -29.13
CA ASP A 196 10.02 -31.63 -30.49
C ASP A 196 11.22 -31.13 -31.31
N LYS A 197 11.68 -29.89 -31.06
CA LYS A 197 12.96 -29.36 -31.62
C LYS A 197 14.19 -30.06 -31.07
N ASN A 198 14.15 -30.53 -29.82
CA ASN A 198 15.23 -31.32 -29.21
C ASN A 198 15.18 -32.82 -29.58
N ARG A 199 14.12 -33.26 -30.29
CA ARG A 199 14.04 -34.58 -30.94
C ARG A 199 14.68 -34.55 -32.33
N VAL A 200 15.94 -34.14 -32.42
CA VAL A 200 16.75 -34.39 -33.62
C VAL A 200 17.05 -35.89 -33.67
N HIS A 201 16.47 -36.58 -34.64
CA HIS A 201 16.78 -37.97 -34.98
C HIS A 201 18.30 -38.20 -35.11
N PRO A 202 18.87 -39.28 -34.55
CA PRO A 202 20.22 -39.72 -34.88
C PRO A 202 20.17 -40.40 -36.26
N GLY A 203 20.12 -39.61 -37.32
CA GLY A 203 20.14 -40.05 -38.70
C GLY A 203 21.33 -39.44 -39.43
N GLY A 204 22.54 -39.77 -38.99
CA GLY A 204 23.76 -39.42 -39.72
C GLY A 204 23.79 -40.11 -41.10
N PRO A 205 24.29 -39.45 -42.15
CA PRO A 205 24.38 -40.02 -43.48
C PRO A 205 25.71 -40.77 -43.63
N GLU A 206 25.73 -42.07 -43.32
CA GLU A 206 26.85 -42.94 -43.70
C GLU A 206 26.34 -44.28 -44.21
N ASN A 207 26.36 -44.45 -45.53
CA ASN A 207 26.83 -45.67 -46.22
C ASN A 207 26.74 -45.48 -47.74
N PHE A 208 27.73 -44.79 -48.30
CA PHE A 208 28.10 -44.93 -49.71
C PHE A 208 29.09 -46.11 -49.82
N VAL A 209 28.58 -47.30 -50.09
CA VAL A 209 29.41 -48.43 -50.53
C VAL A 209 29.60 -48.31 -52.04
N ARG A 210 30.81 -47.95 -52.46
CA ARG A 210 31.30 -48.16 -53.84
C ARG A 210 31.56 -49.65 -54.03
N TYR A 211 30.85 -50.27 -54.96
CA TYR A 211 31.39 -51.36 -55.77
C TYR A 211 30.99 -51.11 -57.22
N CYS A 212 31.98 -50.68 -58.02
CA CYS A 212 31.98 -50.92 -59.45
C CYS A 212 32.77 -52.22 -59.68
N GLU A 213 32.20 -53.08 -60.51
CA GLU A 213 32.73 -54.34 -61.01
C GLU A 213 34.11 -54.18 -61.67
N LYS A 214 35.00 -55.16 -61.43
CA LYS A 214 35.70 -55.95 -62.45
C LYS A 214 36.43 -57.15 -61.83
#